data_AF-A0A9J6P752-F1
#
_entry.id   AF-A0A9J6P752-F1
#
_cell.length_a   1.000
_cell.length_b   1.000
_cell.length_c   1.000
_cell.angle_alpha   90.00
_cell.angle_beta   90.00
_cell.angle_gamma   90.00
#
_symmetry.space_group_name_H-M   'P 1'
#
loop_
_entity.id
_entity.type
_entity.pdbx_description
1 polymer ?
#
loop_
_entity_poly.entity_id
_entity_poly.type
_entity_poly.pdbx_seq_one_letter_code
_entity_poly.pdbx_strand_id
1 'polypeptide(L)'
;MTYLLTFIFFCVIVFAIYYKYDATVSSLKKQVILLSKQNRSLKSKMNIHMERIKNFQMKRLKLISSKGIITKDTSLRISPISKSMPLNSLTENELVQIFTCVKITDTTWYQVDIDTTNDINSIGWVNEHFISLVDDTFVDFDKNEHSENKAI
;
A
#
# COMPACT_ATOMS: atom_id res chain seq x y z
N MET A 1 23.31 -13.53 -72.49
CA MET A 1 22.55 -12.31 -72.11
C MET A 1 21.47 -12.63 -71.08
N THR A 2 20.55 -13.57 -71.35
CA THR A 2 19.43 -13.93 -70.45
C THR A 2 19.89 -14.40 -69.06
N TYR A 3 20.91 -15.26 -68.97
CA TYR A 3 21.44 -15.75 -67.68
C TYR A 3 22.16 -14.68 -66.85
N LEU A 4 22.73 -13.66 -67.49
CA LEU A 4 23.40 -12.55 -66.79
C LEU A 4 22.35 -11.60 -66.20
N LEU A 5 21.25 -11.38 -66.92
CA LEU A 5 20.11 -10.58 -66.43
C LEU A 5 19.42 -11.25 -65.22
N THR A 6 19.21 -12.56 -65.27
CA THR A 6 18.62 -13.30 -64.14
C THR A 6 19.54 -13.32 -62.92
N PHE A 7 20.86 -13.39 -63.12
CA PHE A 7 21.84 -13.30 -62.05
C PHE A 7 21.81 -11.92 -61.36
N ILE A 8 21.77 -10.83 -62.14
CA ILE A 8 21.65 -9.47 -61.59
C ILE A 8 20.35 -9.31 -60.79
N PHE A 9 19.23 -9.83 -61.29
CA PHE A 9 17.96 -9.78 -60.59
C PHE A 9 18.03 -10.50 -59.23
N PHE A 10 18.69 -11.65 -59.17
CA PHE A 10 18.90 -12.38 -57.92
C PHE A 10 19.76 -11.59 -56.92
N CYS A 11 20.82 -10.94 -57.38
CA CYS A 11 21.65 -10.07 -56.53
C CYS A 11 20.84 -8.91 -55.93
N VAL A 12 19.94 -8.29 -56.70
CA VAL A 12 19.08 -7.20 -56.22
C VAL A 12 18.10 -7.70 -55.15
N ILE A 13 17.52 -8.89 -55.33
CA ILE A 13 16.61 -9.48 -54.33
C ILE A 13 17.36 -9.76 -53.02
N VAL A 14 18.54 -10.38 -53.09
CA VAL A 14 19.35 -10.69 -51.90
C VAL A 14 19.74 -9.40 -51.18
N PHE A 15 20.13 -8.37 -51.92
CA PHE A 15 20.48 -7.07 -51.34
C PHE A 15 19.28 -6.40 -50.65
N ALA A 16 18.09 -6.46 -51.27
CA ALA A 16 16.88 -5.89 -50.69
C ALA A 16 16.45 -6.60 -49.39
N ILE A 17 16.59 -7.94 -49.34
CA ILE A 17 16.32 -8.73 -48.13
C ILE A 17 17.33 -8.37 -47.03
N TYR A 18 18.62 -8.29 -47.37
CA TYR A 18 19.67 -7.92 -46.43
C TYR A 18 19.42 -6.55 -45.79
N TYR A 19 19.07 -5.54 -46.60
CA TYR A 19 18.79 -4.19 -46.11
C TYR A 19 17.59 -4.16 -45.13
N LYS A 20 16.50 -4.87 -45.47
CA LYS A 20 15.34 -4.96 -44.58
C LYS A 20 15.64 -5.71 -43.28
N TYR A 21 16.44 -6.77 -43.37
CA TYR A 21 16.87 -7.54 -42.20
C TYR A 21 17.70 -6.67 -41.25
N ASP A 22 18.68 -5.93 -41.77
CA ASP A 22 19.55 -5.08 -40.95
C ASP A 22 18.77 -3.94 -40.27
N ALA A 23 17.84 -3.31 -41.00
CA ALA A 23 16.96 -2.30 -40.42
C ALA A 23 16.08 -2.86 -39.28
N THR A 24 15.55 -4.07 -39.47
CA THR A 24 14.72 -4.75 -38.46
C THR A 24 15.53 -5.14 -37.23
N VAL A 25 16.70 -5.76 -37.43
CA VAL A 25 17.63 -6.13 -36.35
C VAL A 25 18.06 -4.91 -35.56
N SER A 26 18.35 -3.79 -36.23
CA SER A 26 18.73 -2.54 -35.57
C SER A 26 17.60 -1.96 -34.71
N SER A 27 16.36 -2.02 -35.18
CA SER A 27 15.19 -1.61 -34.40
C SER A 27 14.98 -2.50 -33.17
N LEU A 28 15.05 -3.81 -33.34
CA LEU A 28 14.90 -4.77 -32.24
C LEU A 28 15.98 -4.60 -31.18
N LYS A 29 17.24 -4.41 -31.57
CA LYS A 29 18.35 -4.13 -30.63
C LYS A 29 18.07 -2.88 -29.80
N LYS A 30 17.61 -1.78 -30.43
CA LYS A 30 17.26 -0.54 -29.71
C LYS A 30 16.14 -0.78 -28.69
N GLN A 31 15.11 -1.52 -29.07
CA GLN A 31 14.00 -1.85 -28.18
C GLN A 31 14.46 -2.70 -26.98
N VAL A 32 15.29 -3.72 -27.21
CA VAL A 32 15.85 -4.56 -26.13
C VAL A 32 16.70 -3.72 -25.17
N ILE A 33 17.53 -2.81 -25.69
CA ILE A 33 18.33 -1.92 -24.85
C ILE A 33 17.43 -1.01 -24.01
N LEU A 34 16.41 -0.40 -24.62
CA LEU A 34 15.47 0.47 -23.90
C LEU A 34 14.71 -0.29 -22.81
N LEU A 35 14.14 -1.45 -23.15
CA LEU A 35 13.40 -2.30 -22.22
C LEU A 35 14.30 -2.79 -21.08
N SER A 36 15.53 -3.19 -21.38
CA SER A 36 16.48 -3.63 -20.35
C SER A 36 16.84 -2.48 -19.40
N LYS A 37 17.01 -1.26 -19.91
CA LYS A 37 17.26 -0.06 -19.10
C LYS A 37 16.07 0.27 -18.21
N GLN A 38 14.85 0.25 -18.75
CA GLN A 38 13.62 0.47 -17.98
C GLN A 38 13.46 -0.60 -16.90
N ASN A 39 13.66 -1.87 -17.25
CA ASN A 39 13.56 -2.99 -16.31
C ASN A 39 14.62 -2.87 -15.20
N ARG A 40 15.87 -2.51 -15.52
CA ARG A 40 16.89 -2.23 -14.50
C ARG A 40 16.49 -1.08 -13.57
N SER A 41 15.91 -0.01 -14.11
CA SER A 41 15.42 1.12 -13.31
C SER A 41 14.24 0.73 -12.41
N LEU A 42 13.32 -0.10 -12.90
CA LEU A 42 12.22 -0.62 -12.10
C LEU A 42 12.73 -1.55 -11.00
N LYS A 43 13.63 -2.47 -11.33
CA LYS A 43 14.26 -3.37 -10.35
C LYS A 43 15.05 -2.60 -9.28
N SER A 44 15.77 -1.54 -9.65
CA SER A 44 16.48 -0.72 -8.66
C SER A 44 15.50 -0.01 -7.74
N LYS A 45 14.41 0.55 -8.27
CA LYS A 45 13.34 1.16 -7.45
C LYS A 45 12.70 0.14 -6.50
N MET A 46 12.40 -1.06 -6.99
CA MET A 46 11.82 -2.12 -6.18
C MET A 46 12.78 -2.64 -5.11
N ASN A 47 14.06 -2.85 -5.43
CA ASN A 47 15.06 -3.30 -4.46
C ASN A 47 15.22 -2.29 -3.30
N ILE A 48 15.14 -0.98 -3.56
CA ILE A 48 15.13 0.04 -2.49
C ILE A 48 13.97 -0.19 -1.50
N HIS A 49 12.82 -0.70 -1.96
CA HIS A 49 11.68 -1.04 -1.11
C HIS A 49 11.74 -2.46 -0.53
N MET A 50 12.44 -3.39 -1.19
CA MET A 50 12.57 -4.79 -0.78
C MET A 50 13.75 -5.03 0.18
N GLU A 51 14.67 -4.07 0.31
CA GLU A 51 15.79 -4.18 1.24
C GLU A 51 15.30 -4.29 2.68
N ARG A 52 15.41 -5.53 3.18
CA ARG A 52 15.55 -5.93 4.58
C ARG A 52 14.26 -6.21 5.36
N ILE A 53 13.43 -7.13 4.84
CA ILE A 53 12.62 -8.03 5.70
C ILE A 53 13.50 -9.21 6.15
N LYS A 54 14.68 -8.96 6.74
CA LYS A 54 15.41 -10.01 7.47
C LYS A 54 14.99 -9.87 8.93
N ASN A 55 14.27 -10.88 9.44
CA ASN A 55 13.74 -10.98 10.81
C ASN A 55 12.51 -10.11 11.12
N PHE A 56 11.53 -10.02 10.20
CA PHE A 56 10.23 -9.45 10.56
C PHE A 56 9.51 -10.38 11.54
N GLN A 57 9.31 -9.90 12.76
CA GLN A 57 8.55 -10.58 13.79
C GLN A 57 7.31 -9.76 14.09
N MET A 58 6.16 -10.40 13.97
CA MET A 58 4.86 -9.85 14.38
C MET A 58 4.34 -10.69 15.53
N LYS A 59 4.09 -10.05 16.67
CA LYS A 59 3.51 -10.71 17.85
C LYS A 59 2.11 -10.16 18.08
N ARG A 60 1.10 -11.02 18.09
CA ARG A 60 -0.24 -10.63 18.52
C ARG A 60 -0.24 -10.36 20.02
N LEU A 61 -0.81 -9.23 20.42
CA LEU A 61 -1.00 -8.86 21.82
C LEU A 61 -2.45 -9.07 22.24
N LYS A 62 -2.67 -9.20 23.55
CA LYS A 62 -4.02 -9.19 24.12
C LYS A 62 -4.59 -7.79 23.98
N LEU A 63 -5.84 -7.70 23.50
CA LEU A 63 -6.53 -6.43 23.39
C LEU A 63 -6.95 -5.94 24.77
N ILE A 64 -6.63 -4.68 25.10
CA ILE A 64 -6.93 -4.06 26.39
C ILE A 64 -8.30 -3.36 26.34
N SER A 65 -8.61 -2.68 25.24
CA SER A 65 -9.89 -2.03 25.00
C SER A 65 -10.37 -2.26 23.57
N SER A 66 -11.69 -2.32 23.41
CA SER A 66 -12.39 -2.43 22.13
C SER A 66 -12.59 -1.09 21.41
N LYS A 67 -12.26 0.04 22.06
CA LYS A 67 -12.47 1.39 21.54
C LYS A 67 -11.24 2.27 21.71
N GLY A 68 -11.06 3.21 20.80
CA GLY A 68 -10.02 4.22 20.89
C GLY A 68 -10.45 5.57 20.32
N ILE A 69 -9.68 6.59 20.66
CA ILE A 69 -9.81 7.95 20.12
C ILE A 69 -8.50 8.30 19.43
N ILE A 70 -8.59 8.83 18.22
CA ILE A 70 -7.44 9.34 17.49
C ILE A 70 -6.95 10.63 18.13
N THR A 71 -5.68 10.67 18.52
CA THR A 71 -5.13 11.79 19.30
C THR A 71 -4.56 12.91 18.43
N LYS A 72 -4.25 12.62 17.17
CA LYS A 72 -3.74 13.57 16.17
C LYS A 72 -4.09 13.08 14.77
N ASP A 73 -4.25 14.02 13.84
CA ASP A 73 -4.44 13.71 12.42
C ASP A 73 -3.42 12.69 11.93
N THR A 74 -3.93 11.60 11.36
CA THR A 74 -3.10 10.51 10.87
C THR A 74 -3.75 9.84 9.67
N SER A 75 -3.16 8.77 9.18
CA SER A 75 -3.73 7.99 8.08
C SER A 75 -3.97 6.57 8.53
N LEU A 76 -5.15 6.06 8.18
CA LEU A 76 -5.48 4.65 8.24
C LEU A 76 -4.64 3.92 7.17
N ARG A 77 -3.95 2.85 7.54
CA ARG A 77 -3.00 2.16 6.66
C ARG A 77 -3.41 0.74 6.34
N ILE A 78 -3.04 0.26 5.15
CA ILE A 78 -3.34 -1.12 4.74
C ILE A 78 -2.58 -2.17 5.55
N SER A 79 -1.41 -1.83 6.09
CA SER A 79 -0.61 -2.72 6.90
C SER A 79 0.06 -1.99 8.07
N PRO A 80 0.38 -2.70 9.17
CA PRO A 80 0.94 -2.14 10.39
C PRO A 80 2.43 -1.80 10.24
N ILE A 81 2.77 -0.97 9.25
CA ILE A 81 4.11 -0.54 8.89
C ILE A 81 4.04 0.92 8.45
N SER A 82 4.92 1.78 8.93
CA SER A 82 4.86 3.23 8.64
C SER A 82 5.04 3.61 7.17
N LYS A 83 5.59 2.71 6.35
CA LYS A 83 5.77 2.90 4.90
C LYS A 83 4.63 2.31 4.05
N SER A 84 3.62 1.71 4.66
CA SER A 84 2.51 1.12 3.94
C SER A 84 1.59 2.20 3.35
N MET A 85 0.84 1.85 2.31
CA MET A 85 -0.05 2.78 1.64
C MET A 85 -1.18 3.25 2.58
N PRO A 86 -1.47 4.55 2.66
CA PRO A 86 -2.65 5.04 3.37
C PRO A 86 -3.93 4.67 2.58
N LEU A 87 -4.96 4.23 3.31
CA LEU A 87 -6.30 3.90 2.82
C LEU A 87 -7.25 5.07 2.99
N ASN A 88 -7.16 5.77 4.13
CA ASN A 88 -7.99 6.91 4.48
C ASN A 88 -7.25 7.86 5.43
N SER A 89 -7.73 9.09 5.57
CA SER A 89 -7.28 10.04 6.60
C SER A 89 -8.17 9.91 7.83
N LEU A 90 -7.55 9.99 9.01
CA LEU A 90 -8.21 10.04 10.30
C LEU A 90 -7.97 11.41 10.91
N THR A 91 -9.02 11.99 11.47
CA THR A 91 -8.99 13.30 12.12
C THR A 91 -8.78 13.16 13.63
N GLU A 92 -8.17 14.17 14.24
CA GLU A 92 -8.09 14.25 15.70
C GLU A 92 -9.49 14.19 16.35
N ASN A 93 -9.58 13.50 17.49
CA ASN A 93 -10.80 13.21 18.25
C ASN A 93 -11.82 12.29 17.55
N GLU A 94 -11.42 11.60 16.48
CA GLU A 94 -12.27 10.59 15.84
C GLU A 94 -12.32 9.30 16.67
N LEU A 95 -13.53 8.79 16.90
CA LEU A 95 -13.77 7.54 17.62
C LEU A 95 -13.62 6.35 16.67
N VAL A 96 -12.88 5.33 17.11
CA VAL A 96 -12.60 4.15 16.30
C VAL A 96 -12.82 2.87 17.10
N GLN A 97 -13.29 1.82 16.42
CA GLN A 97 -13.42 0.49 17.01
C GLN A 97 -12.14 -0.30 16.79
N ILE A 98 -11.63 -0.99 17.81
CA ILE A 98 -10.38 -1.74 17.74
C ILE A 98 -10.67 -3.24 17.72
N PHE A 99 -10.12 -3.94 16.72
CA PHE A 99 -10.32 -5.40 16.57
C PHE A 99 -9.13 -6.23 17.01
N THR A 100 -7.91 -5.76 16.71
CA THR A 100 -6.70 -6.49 17.07
C THR A 100 -5.55 -5.55 17.36
N CYS A 101 -4.60 -6.06 18.13
CA CYS A 101 -3.39 -5.37 18.50
C CYS A 101 -2.19 -6.28 18.18
N VAL A 102 -1.21 -5.73 17.47
CA VAL A 102 0.02 -6.43 17.11
C VAL A 102 1.22 -5.57 17.45
N LYS A 103 2.30 -6.22 17.91
CA LYS A 103 3.61 -5.59 18.06
C LYS A 103 4.50 -6.03 16.92
N ILE A 104 5.08 -5.07 16.22
CA ILE A 104 6.06 -5.29 15.16
C ILE A 104 7.30 -4.53 15.56
N THR A 105 8.41 -5.27 15.65
CA THR A 105 9.66 -4.78 16.26
C THR A 105 9.38 -4.16 17.63
N ASP A 106 9.44 -2.83 17.74
CA ASP A 106 9.28 -2.06 18.98
C ASP A 106 8.02 -1.20 19.00
N THR A 107 7.16 -1.30 17.98
CA THR A 107 5.97 -0.45 17.85
C THR A 107 4.70 -1.28 17.83
N THR A 108 3.71 -0.82 18.59
CA THR A 108 2.38 -1.42 18.64
C THR A 108 1.48 -0.78 17.57
N TRP A 109 0.68 -1.63 16.94
CA TRP A 109 -0.28 -1.26 15.91
C TRP A 109 -1.63 -1.84 16.24
N TYR A 110 -2.66 -1.01 16.03
CA TYR A 110 -4.05 -1.35 16.26
C TYR A 110 -4.75 -1.45 14.92
N GLN A 111 -5.45 -2.56 14.70
CA GLN A 111 -6.40 -2.64 13.59
C GLN A 111 -7.69 -2.01 14.04
N VAL A 112 -8.14 -1.00 13.31
CA VAL A 112 -9.31 -0.20 13.65
C VAL A 112 -10.33 -0.22 12.52
N ASP A 113 -11.60 -0.13 12.89
CA ASP A 113 -12.70 0.30 12.03
C ASP A 113 -13.01 1.77 12.29
N ILE A 114 -13.30 2.49 11.22
CA ILE A 114 -13.88 3.82 11.29
C ILE A 114 -15.27 3.80 10.67
N ASP A 115 -16.21 4.47 11.32
CA ASP A 115 -17.55 4.62 10.77
C ASP A 115 -17.49 5.60 9.60
N THR A 116 -17.58 5.06 8.37
CA THR A 116 -17.56 5.87 7.15
C THR A 116 -18.89 5.72 6.46
N THR A 117 -19.43 6.82 5.96
CA THR A 117 -20.74 6.85 5.27
C THR A 117 -20.94 5.82 4.15
N ASN A 118 -19.85 5.24 3.59
CA ASN A 118 -19.90 4.31 2.48
C ASN A 118 -19.24 2.95 2.77
N ASP A 119 -18.72 2.69 3.98
CA ASP A 119 -17.98 1.46 4.36
C ASP A 119 -16.78 1.12 3.46
N ILE A 120 -16.25 2.09 2.71
CA ILE A 120 -15.08 1.89 1.84
C ILE A 120 -13.84 2.38 2.58
N ASN A 121 -12.81 1.55 2.63
CA ASN A 121 -11.55 1.86 3.30
C ASN A 121 -11.73 2.25 4.78
N SER A 122 -12.71 1.62 5.44
CA SER A 122 -13.01 1.83 6.86
C SER A 122 -12.10 1.03 7.81
N ILE A 123 -11.56 -0.09 7.33
CA ILE A 123 -10.71 -0.96 8.15
C ILE A 123 -9.24 -0.80 7.77
N GLY A 124 -8.39 -0.61 8.77
CA GLY A 124 -6.95 -0.58 8.57
C GLY A 124 -6.17 -0.48 9.87
N TRP A 125 -4.91 -0.06 9.77
CA TRP A 125 -3.96 -0.06 10.87
C TRP A 125 -3.57 1.36 11.26
N VAL A 126 -3.52 1.60 12.57
CA VAL A 126 -3.08 2.85 13.19
C VAL A 126 -1.98 2.54 14.19
N ASN A 127 -1.00 3.44 14.27
CA ASN A 127 0.14 3.31 15.17
C ASN A 127 -0.25 3.76 16.58
N GLU A 128 0.31 3.12 17.62
CA GLU A 128 0.05 3.49 19.02
C GLU A 128 0.26 4.97 19.36
N HIS A 129 1.15 5.66 18.63
CA HIS A 129 1.39 7.09 18.84
C HIS A 129 0.22 8.00 18.43
N PHE A 130 -0.76 7.51 17.67
CA PHE A 130 -1.89 8.29 17.17
C PHE A 130 -3.25 7.86 17.76
N ILE A 131 -3.26 6.93 18.71
CA ILE A 131 -4.51 6.41 19.28
C ILE A 131 -4.39 6.29 20.81
N SER A 132 -5.40 6.78 21.52
CA SER A 132 -5.60 6.55 22.94
C SER A 132 -6.70 5.53 23.14
N LEU A 133 -6.46 4.53 23.99
CA LEU A 133 -7.48 3.52 24.31
C LEU A 133 -8.50 4.12 25.28
N VAL A 134 -9.79 3.91 25.00
CA VAL A 134 -10.88 4.31 25.90
C VAL A 134 -11.22 3.11 26.76
N ASP A 135 -10.98 3.18 28.06
CA ASP A 135 -11.30 2.07 28.95
C ASP A 135 -12.84 1.96 29.10
N ASP A 136 -13.40 0.76 28.95
CA ASP A 136 -14.87 0.53 29.01
C ASP A 136 -15.42 0.70 30.45
N THR A 137 -14.60 1.16 31.41
CA THR A 137 -14.91 1.28 32.84
C THR A 137 -15.51 2.63 33.25
N PHE A 138 -15.67 3.60 32.35
CA PHE A 138 -16.24 4.92 32.65
C PHE A 138 -17.41 5.30 31.75
N VAL A 139 -18.44 4.46 31.69
CA VAL A 139 -19.77 4.87 31.24
C VAL A 139 -20.79 4.49 32.30
N ASP A 140 -20.93 5.33 33.31
CA ASP A 140 -22.20 5.59 34.00
C ASP A 140 -22.02 6.74 34.99
N PHE A 141 -22.33 7.97 34.57
CA PHE A 141 -22.78 9.08 35.41
C PHE A 141 -23.24 10.20 34.48
N ASP A 142 -24.49 10.15 33.99
CA ASP A 142 -25.33 11.37 33.90
C ASP A 142 -26.78 11.07 33.42
N LYS A 143 -27.46 10.08 34.01
CA LYS A 143 -28.93 9.95 33.88
C LYS A 143 -29.49 9.28 35.13
N ASN A 144 -29.66 10.01 36.23
CA ASN A 144 -30.70 9.78 37.25
C ASN A 144 -30.56 10.80 38.40
N GLU A 145 -30.77 12.08 38.12
CA GLU A 145 -30.97 13.07 39.19
C GLU A 145 -31.98 14.13 38.73
N HIS A 146 -33.21 13.74 38.37
CA HIS A 146 -34.34 14.67 38.24
C HIS A 146 -35.72 13.99 38.26
N SER A 147 -35.98 13.10 39.23
CA SER A 147 -37.35 12.63 39.47
C SER A 147 -37.63 12.18 40.91
N GLU A 148 -37.07 12.84 41.92
CA GLU A 148 -37.59 12.74 43.29
C GLU A 148 -37.47 14.11 43.95
N ASN A 149 -38.49 14.96 43.78
CA ASN A 149 -38.85 16.02 44.72
C ASN A 149 -40.15 16.70 44.27
N LYS A 150 -41.29 16.08 44.61
CA LYS A 150 -42.57 16.75 44.85
C LYS A 150 -43.59 15.78 45.45
N ALA A 151 -43.53 15.61 46.76
CA ALA A 151 -44.66 15.19 47.59
C ALA A 151 -44.37 15.54 49.06
N ILE A 152 -44.66 16.78 49.43
CA ILE A 152 -45.14 17.17 50.76
C ILE A 152 -46.35 18.06 50.52
#